data_AF-A0A966W9K3-F1
#
_entry.id   AF-A0A966W9K3-F1
#
_cell.length_a   1.000
_cell.length_b   1.000
_cell.length_c   1.000
_cell.angle_alpha   90.00
_cell.angle_beta   90.00
_cell.angle_gamma   90.00
#
_symmetry.space_group_name_H-M   'P 1'
#
loop_
_entity.id
_entity.type
_entity.pdbx_description
1 polymer ?
#
loop_
_entity_poly.entity_id
_entity_poly.type
_entity_poly.pdbx_seq_one_letter_code
_entity_poly.pdbx_strand_id
1 'polypeptide(L)'
;MLLAATPTTAQAGLLAPLLSLMRPQLELRITAACQQWAAAGDKGLEERMGPPCRALAGPTSRCLVDETERSGRGLGVMSELLAGRFGDDSEVVVKRCAGRLLGLPPDSFQDVPIRELAKRFKAAAPAPAPVP
;
A
#
# COMPACT_ATOMS: atom_id res chain seq x y z
N MET A 1 -24.53 27.40 -20.82
CA MET A 1 -24.76 26.89 -19.45
C MET A 1 -23.40 26.55 -18.85
N LEU A 2 -22.91 27.36 -17.90
CA LEU A 2 -21.66 27.11 -17.18
C LEU A 2 -21.94 26.18 -15.99
N LEU A 3 -21.31 25.01 -15.96
CA LEU A 3 -21.27 24.15 -14.77
C LEU A 3 -20.03 24.53 -13.95
N ALA A 4 -20.26 25.28 -12.88
CA ALA A 4 -19.28 25.53 -11.85
C ALA A 4 -19.00 24.22 -11.10
N ALA A 5 -17.82 23.64 -11.31
CA ALA A 5 -17.30 22.60 -10.43
C ALA A 5 -16.82 23.28 -9.13
N THR A 6 -17.61 23.19 -8.07
CA THR A 6 -17.17 23.59 -6.74
C THR A 6 -16.00 22.68 -6.31
N PRO A 7 -14.84 23.22 -5.92
CA PRO A 7 -13.79 22.42 -5.34
C PRO A 7 -14.29 21.88 -4.00
N THR A 8 -14.45 20.56 -3.91
CA THR A 8 -14.61 19.89 -2.63
C THR A 8 -13.37 20.24 -1.81
N THR A 9 -13.54 21.04 -0.74
CA THR A 9 -12.50 21.26 0.24
C THR A 9 -12.17 19.90 0.83
N ALA A 10 -11.07 19.31 0.37
CA ALA A 10 -10.49 18.15 1.00
C ALA A 10 -10.27 18.56 2.46
N GLN A 11 -11.08 18.00 3.37
CA GLN A 11 -10.78 18.03 4.78
C GLN A 11 -9.47 17.26 4.89
N ALA A 12 -8.35 17.98 4.89
CA ALA A 12 -7.07 17.44 5.27
C ALA A 12 -7.30 16.85 6.66
N GLY A 13 -7.46 15.52 6.73
CA GLY A 13 -7.66 14.85 8.00
C GLY A 13 -6.51 15.28 8.91
N LEU A 14 -6.78 15.47 10.19
CA LEU A 14 -5.78 15.88 11.19
C LEU A 14 -4.50 15.01 11.17
N LEU A 15 -4.57 13.84 10.55
CA LEU A 15 -3.51 12.85 10.43
C LEU A 15 -2.64 12.97 9.17
N ALA A 16 -3.04 13.76 8.17
CA ALA A 16 -2.31 13.94 6.91
C ALA A 16 -0.81 14.27 7.10
N PRO A 17 -0.45 15.22 7.99
CA PRO A 17 0.95 15.56 8.20
C PRO A 17 1.72 14.42 8.87
N LEU A 18 1.07 13.68 9.77
CA LEU A 18 1.67 12.55 10.47
C LEU A 18 1.99 11.40 9.49
N LEU A 19 1.05 11.04 8.62
CA LEU A 19 1.24 10.01 7.60
C LEU A 19 2.36 10.39 6.63
N SER A 20 2.42 11.66 6.25
CA SER A 20 3.48 12.20 5.39
C SER A 20 4.85 12.12 6.04
N LEU A 21 4.96 12.33 7.36
CA LEU A 21 6.22 12.16 8.10
C LEU A 21 6.66 10.70 8.16
N MET A 22 5.73 9.76 8.18
CA MET A 22 6.02 8.32 8.16
C MET A 22 6.33 7.78 6.76
N ARG A 23 6.11 8.58 5.71
CA ARG A 23 6.29 8.16 4.30
C ARG A 23 7.65 7.55 3.98
N PRO A 24 8.80 8.08 4.47
CA PRO A 24 10.11 7.45 4.20
C PRO A 24 10.21 6.04 4.76
N GLN A 25 9.65 5.79 5.95
CA GLN A 25 9.59 4.45 6.55
C GLN A 25 8.70 3.53 5.72
N LEU A 26 7.56 4.04 5.25
CA LEU A 26 6.67 3.29 4.36
C LEU A 26 7.37 2.91 3.05
N GLU A 27 8.13 3.84 2.44
CA GLU A 27 8.89 3.59 1.20
C GLU A 27 9.95 2.50 1.38
N LEU A 28 10.67 2.51 2.51
CA LEU A 28 11.63 1.44 2.83
C LEU A 28 10.95 0.08 2.94
N ARG A 29 9.78 0.03 3.59
CA ARG A 29 9.02 -1.22 3.76
C ARG A 29 8.44 -1.73 2.44
N ILE A 30 7.92 -0.84 1.60
CA ILE A 30 7.45 -1.18 0.26
C ILE A 30 8.59 -1.71 -0.61
N THR A 31 9.75 -1.04 -0.56
CA THR A 31 10.95 -1.46 -1.31
C THR A 31 11.35 -2.88 -0.91
N ALA A 32 11.47 -3.15 0.40
CA ALA A 32 11.86 -4.46 0.90
C ALA A 32 10.85 -5.56 0.52
N ALA A 33 9.54 -5.28 0.65
CA ALA A 33 8.50 -6.23 0.26
C ALA A 33 8.53 -6.52 -1.25
N CYS A 34 8.69 -5.48 -2.07
CA CYS A 34 8.84 -5.62 -3.52
C CYS A 34 10.03 -6.49 -3.90
N GLN A 35 11.20 -6.26 -3.29
CA GLN A 35 12.40 -7.05 -3.55
C GLN A 35 12.19 -8.51 -3.19
N GLN A 36 11.65 -8.77 -1.99
CA GLN A 36 11.40 -10.12 -1.51
C GLN A 36 10.43 -10.89 -2.43
N TRP A 37 9.38 -10.23 -2.91
CA TRP A 37 8.40 -10.86 -3.81
C TRP A 37 8.91 -11.01 -5.24
N ALA A 38 9.58 -10.00 -5.78
CA ALA A 38 10.10 -10.02 -7.14
C ALA A 38 11.24 -11.02 -7.32
N ALA A 39 12.04 -11.23 -6.27
CA ALA A 39 13.17 -12.14 -6.30
C ALA A 39 12.76 -13.62 -6.20
N ALA A 40 11.56 -13.92 -5.70
CA ALA A 40 11.08 -15.29 -5.46
C ALA A 40 12.11 -16.20 -4.72
N GLY A 41 12.96 -15.61 -3.87
CA GLY A 41 14.02 -16.31 -3.13
C GLY A 41 15.43 -16.29 -3.77
N ASP A 42 15.60 -15.73 -4.96
CA ASP A 42 16.91 -15.56 -5.59
C ASP A 42 17.63 -14.29 -5.10
N LYS A 43 18.72 -14.47 -4.34
CA LYS A 43 19.48 -13.35 -3.76
C LYS A 43 20.16 -12.46 -4.81
N GLY A 44 20.59 -13.02 -5.94
CA GLY A 44 21.21 -12.25 -7.02
C GLY A 44 20.19 -11.38 -7.77
N LEU A 45 18.93 -11.85 -7.85
CA LEU A 45 17.82 -11.06 -8.36
C LEU A 45 17.38 -10.00 -7.37
N GLU A 46 17.36 -10.29 -6.07
CA GLU A 46 16.98 -9.36 -5.00
C GLU A 46 17.80 -8.05 -5.02
N GLU A 47 19.13 -8.16 -5.19
CA GLU A 47 20.02 -7.01 -5.34
C GLU A 47 19.70 -6.18 -6.59
N ARG A 48 19.42 -6.85 -7.71
CA ARG A 48 19.06 -6.22 -8.99
C ARG A 48 17.70 -5.54 -8.93
N MET A 49 16.79 -6.01 -8.06
CA MET A 49 15.47 -5.42 -7.87
C MET A 49 15.47 -4.16 -6.99
N GLY A 50 16.58 -3.82 -6.34
CA GLY A 50 16.67 -2.64 -5.47
C GLY A 50 16.30 -1.32 -6.15
N PRO A 51 16.90 -0.95 -7.30
CA PRO A 51 16.53 0.27 -8.03
C PRO A 51 15.05 0.31 -8.48
N PRO A 52 14.49 -0.71 -9.17
CA PRO A 52 13.09 -0.65 -9.59
C PRO A 52 12.11 -0.66 -8.41
N CYS A 53 12.38 -1.41 -7.33
CA CYS A 53 11.53 -1.41 -6.15
C CYS A 53 11.52 -0.06 -5.41
N ARG A 54 12.66 0.65 -5.35
CA ARG A 54 12.69 2.03 -4.84
C ARG A 54 11.92 3.00 -5.73
N ALA A 55 12.03 2.85 -7.05
CA ALA A 55 11.28 3.67 -8.00
C ALA A 55 9.76 3.47 -7.87
N LEU A 56 9.31 2.24 -7.55
CA LEU A 56 7.91 1.91 -7.26
C LEU A 56 7.45 2.45 -5.90
N ALA A 57 8.33 2.45 -4.90
CA ALA A 57 7.97 2.80 -3.53
C ALA A 57 7.48 4.24 -3.40
N GLY A 58 8.11 5.19 -4.08
CA GLY A 58 7.74 6.62 -4.05
C GLY A 58 6.29 6.93 -4.50
N PRO A 59 5.85 6.53 -5.69
CA PRO A 59 4.46 6.75 -6.11
C PRO A 59 3.47 5.93 -5.27
N THR A 60 3.85 4.71 -4.86
CA THR A 60 2.99 3.85 -4.03
C THR A 60 2.75 4.46 -2.66
N SER A 61 3.79 4.94 -1.99
CA SER A 61 3.71 5.55 -0.66
C SER A 61 2.81 6.79 -0.67
N ARG A 62 2.95 7.67 -1.66
CA ARG A 62 2.10 8.85 -1.84
C ARG A 62 0.64 8.46 -2.04
N CYS A 63 0.41 7.52 -2.95
CA CYS A 63 -0.94 7.04 -3.25
C CYS A 63 -1.65 6.45 -2.02
N LEU A 64 -0.93 5.71 -1.16
CA LEU A 64 -1.48 5.19 0.10
C LEU A 64 -1.84 6.30 1.09
N VAL A 65 -0.98 7.31 1.25
CA VAL A 65 -1.24 8.46 2.14
C VAL A 65 -2.45 9.25 1.61
N ASP A 66 -2.44 9.60 0.34
CA ASP A 66 -3.52 10.35 -0.32
C ASP A 66 -4.86 9.60 -0.23
N GLU A 67 -4.88 8.28 -0.43
CA GLU A 67 -6.10 7.49 -0.29
C GLU A 67 -6.58 7.33 1.14
N THR A 68 -5.67 7.24 2.10
CA THR A 68 -6.02 7.20 3.51
C THR A 68 -6.78 8.46 3.91
N GLU A 69 -6.35 9.61 3.41
CA GLU A 69 -7.01 10.90 3.64
C GLU A 69 -8.31 11.02 2.85
N ARG A 70 -8.27 10.78 1.55
CA ARG A 70 -9.41 10.96 0.64
C ARG A 70 -10.59 10.04 0.98
N SER A 71 -10.32 8.86 1.52
CA SER A 71 -11.35 7.93 1.96
C SER A 71 -11.91 8.23 3.36
N GLY A 72 -11.32 9.18 4.10
CA GLY A 72 -11.69 9.48 5.49
C GLY A 72 -11.32 8.38 6.48
N ARG A 73 -10.48 7.41 6.08
CA ARG A 73 -10.16 6.20 6.86
C ARG A 73 -8.92 6.34 7.76
N GLY A 74 -8.32 7.53 7.82
CA GLY A 74 -7.07 7.78 8.55
C GLY A 74 -7.02 7.23 9.98
N LEU A 75 -8.06 7.46 10.79
CA LEU A 75 -8.10 6.97 12.17
C LEU A 75 -8.13 5.43 12.24
N GLY A 76 -8.89 4.80 11.35
CA GLY A 76 -8.99 3.35 11.25
C GLY A 76 -7.67 2.71 10.84
N VAL A 77 -7.05 3.24 9.78
CA VAL A 77 -5.71 2.81 9.35
C VAL A 77 -4.68 2.97 10.48
N MET A 78 -4.70 4.08 11.22
CA MET A 78 -3.79 4.27 12.37
C MET A 78 -4.04 3.27 13.49
N SER A 79 -5.31 3.01 13.83
CA SER A 79 -5.65 1.99 14.83
C SER A 79 -5.16 0.60 14.43
N GLU A 80 -5.30 0.25 13.15
CA GLU A 80 -4.81 -1.02 12.59
C GLU A 80 -3.30 -1.13 12.65
N LEU A 81 -2.57 -0.09 12.24
CA LEU A 81 -1.11 -0.04 12.32
C LEU A 81 -0.60 -0.15 13.75
N LEU A 82 -1.20 0.58 14.70
CA LEU A 82 -0.84 0.50 16.13
C LEU A 82 -1.08 -0.89 16.72
N ALA A 83 -2.12 -1.58 16.24
CA ALA A 83 -2.38 -2.96 16.60
C ALA A 83 -1.56 -3.98 15.79
N GLY A 84 -0.66 -3.52 14.91
CA GLY A 84 0.20 -4.38 14.09
C GLY A 84 -0.57 -5.26 13.11
N ARG A 85 -1.77 -4.86 12.68
CA ARG A 85 -2.65 -5.66 11.81
C ARG A 85 -2.96 -4.94 10.50
N PHE A 86 -3.34 -5.72 9.50
CA PHE A 86 -3.95 -5.23 8.26
C PHE A 86 -5.44 -5.54 8.29
N GLY A 87 -6.26 -4.51 8.48
CA GLY A 87 -7.71 -4.62 8.63
C GLY A 87 -8.49 -4.02 7.46
N ASP A 88 -9.78 -3.78 7.69
CA ASP A 88 -10.73 -3.43 6.65
C ASP A 88 -10.49 -2.02 6.10
N ASP A 89 -10.01 -1.10 6.93
CA ASP A 89 -9.69 0.26 6.49
C ASP A 89 -8.45 0.29 5.59
N SER A 90 -7.38 -0.39 6.01
CA SER A 90 -6.16 -0.52 5.19
C SER A 90 -6.44 -1.29 3.89
N GLU A 91 -7.33 -2.27 3.91
CA GLU A 91 -7.70 -3.04 2.72
C GLU A 91 -8.34 -2.16 1.64
N VAL A 92 -9.29 -1.31 2.02
CA VAL A 92 -9.93 -0.38 1.09
C VAL A 92 -8.93 0.61 0.51
N VAL A 93 -8.05 1.17 1.35
CA VAL A 93 -7.00 2.11 0.91
C VAL A 93 -6.08 1.46 -0.12
N VAL A 94 -5.59 0.24 0.16
CA VAL A 94 -4.69 -0.49 -0.75
C VAL A 94 -5.38 -0.81 -2.08
N LYS A 95 -6.64 -1.27 -2.06
CA LYS A 95 -7.41 -1.56 -3.29
C LYS A 95 -7.55 -0.32 -4.17
N ARG A 96 -7.98 0.79 -3.58
CA ARG A 96 -8.19 2.04 -4.31
C ARG A 96 -6.89 2.62 -4.85
N CYS A 97 -5.83 2.50 -4.06
CA CYS A 97 -4.51 2.91 -4.50
C CYS A 97 -3.99 2.05 -5.67
N ALA A 98 -4.13 0.72 -5.59
CA ALA A 98 -3.75 -0.19 -6.67
C ALA A 98 -4.53 0.14 -7.96
N GLY A 99 -5.82 0.43 -7.87
CA GLY A 99 -6.63 0.88 -9.01
C GLY A 99 -6.00 2.09 -9.69
N ARG A 100 -5.68 3.13 -8.93
CA ARG A 100 -5.09 4.36 -9.48
C ARG A 100 -3.70 4.18 -10.08
N LEU A 101 -2.83 3.42 -9.40
CA LEU A 101 -1.48 3.15 -9.92
C LEU A 101 -1.52 2.42 -11.26
N LEU A 102 -2.57 1.63 -11.51
CA LEU A 102 -2.79 0.91 -12.76
C LEU A 102 -3.62 1.70 -13.79
N GLY A 103 -4.01 2.95 -13.48
CA GLY A 103 -4.86 3.77 -14.35
C GLY A 103 -6.30 3.30 -14.43
N LEU A 104 -6.76 2.54 -13.44
CA LEU A 104 -8.12 2.00 -13.35
C LEU A 104 -9.00 2.84 -12.41
N PRO A 105 -10.34 2.73 -12.51
CA PRO A 105 -11.25 3.28 -11.51
C PRO A 105 -10.88 2.83 -10.09
N PRO A 106 -11.01 3.69 -9.06
CA PRO A 106 -10.56 3.37 -7.70
C PRO A 106 -11.26 2.14 -7.12
N ASP A 107 -12.50 1.87 -7.50
CA ASP A 107 -13.28 0.76 -6.96
C ASP A 107 -13.13 -0.55 -7.76
N SER A 108 -12.21 -0.58 -8.75
CA SER A 108 -12.00 -1.75 -9.62
C SER A 108 -11.64 -3.03 -8.86
N PHE A 109 -11.04 -2.90 -7.67
CA PHE A 109 -10.61 -4.02 -6.84
C PHE A 109 -11.48 -4.24 -5.60
N GLN A 110 -12.64 -3.59 -5.50
CA GLN A 110 -13.52 -3.67 -4.32
C GLN A 110 -13.84 -5.11 -3.91
N ASP A 111 -14.16 -5.96 -4.90
CA ASP A 111 -14.59 -7.35 -4.71
C ASP A 111 -13.42 -8.34 -4.60
N VAL A 112 -12.17 -7.88 -4.74
CA VAL A 112 -10.99 -8.75 -4.63
C VAL A 112 -10.67 -9.00 -3.16
N PRO A 113 -10.66 -10.24 -2.66
CA PRO A 113 -10.41 -10.52 -1.25
C PRO A 113 -8.90 -10.58 -0.94
N ILE A 114 -8.19 -9.44 -1.05
CA ILE A 114 -6.72 -9.40 -0.92
C ILE A 114 -6.21 -9.90 0.43
N ARG A 115 -6.97 -9.75 1.52
CA ARG A 115 -6.60 -10.35 2.83
C ARG A 115 -6.53 -11.87 2.78
N GLU A 116 -7.54 -12.49 2.18
CA GLU A 116 -7.59 -13.94 2.03
C GLU A 116 -6.54 -14.44 1.04
N LEU A 117 -6.31 -13.68 -0.05
CA LEU A 117 -5.23 -13.98 -0.98
C LEU A 117 -3.87 -13.92 -0.27
N ALA A 118 -3.59 -12.88 0.51
CA ALA A 118 -2.34 -12.76 1.26
C ALA A 118 -2.13 -13.90 2.26
N LYS A 119 -3.20 -14.35 2.95
CA LYS A 119 -3.14 -15.53 3.83
C LYS A 119 -2.77 -16.79 3.05
N ARG A 120 -3.37 -17.00 1.88
CA ARG A 120 -3.06 -18.15 1.01
C ARG A 120 -1.64 -18.12 0.49
N PHE A 121 -1.14 -16.97 0.03
CA PHE A 121 0.24 -16.84 -0.44
C PHE A 121 1.27 -17.06 0.66
N LYS A 122 0.99 -16.61 1.90
CA LYS A 122 1.83 -16.93 3.07
C LYS A 122 1.81 -18.42 3.41
N ALA A 123 0.65 -19.08 3.32
CA ALA A 123 0.53 -20.51 3.58
C ALA A 123 1.19 -21.38 2.49
N ALA A 124 1.25 -20.88 1.26
CA ALA A 124 1.87 -21.55 0.12
C ALA A 124 3.39 -21.30 -0.01
N ALA A 125 3.96 -20.39 0.78
CA ALA A 125 5.39 -20.14 0.77
C ALA A 125 6.14 -21.38 1.32
N PRO A 126 7.12 -21.95 0.59
CA PRO A 126 7.89 -23.08 1.09
C PRO A 126 8.62 -22.68 2.39
N ALA A 127 8.68 -23.60 3.34
CA ALA A 127 9.42 -23.38 4.59
C ALA A 127 10.87 -23.01 4.27
N PRO A 128 11.48 -22.04 5.01
CA PRO A 128 12.90 -21.74 4.83
C PRO A 128 13.70 -23.02 5.04
N ALA A 129 14.58 -23.35 4.10
CA ALA A 129 15.46 -24.50 4.21
C ALA A 129 16.24 -24.42 5.54
N PRO A 130 16.37 -25.54 6.28
CA PRO A 130 17.17 -25.54 7.50
C PRO A 130 18.59 -25.11 7.18
N VAL A 131 19.09 -24.11 7.90
CA VAL A 131 20.48 -23.67 7.84
C VAL A 131 21.32 -24.77 8.51
N PRO A 132 22.39 -25.28 7.86
CA PRO A 132 23.27 -26.29 8.46
C PRO A 132 24.04 -25.78 9.68
#